data_AF-A0A815AP63-F1
#
_entry.id   AF-A0A815AP63-F1
#
_cell.length_a   1.000
_cell.length_b   1.000
_cell.length_c   1.000
_cell.angle_alpha   90.00
_cell.angle_beta   90.00
_cell.angle_gamma   90.00
#
_symmetry.space_group_name_H-M   'P 1'
#
loop_
_entity.id
_entity.type
_entity.pdbx_description
1 polymer ?
#
loop_
_entity_poly.entity_id
_entity_poly.type
_entity_poly.pdbx_seq_one_letter_code
_entity_poly.pdbx_strand_id
1 'polypeptide(L)'
;MDNLDADTYFEFKTYEEFRKERLKLNYDNTLKLWYSLPDTLPINENNRFRRHTRKQQRARFRKIKHCVAYAILFKKTSKKKIQSKSFRLWNEMLNISASNDESLYGIQQSMNQLTVEFCNRVRQYDPTISHDELFKAGRCLWFMTGFQMQCNLPSIFNDSMIGYNMLYPYTDDLLDCNDISKEAKTDFAKIFHERLLIGEPTYDPQVHFDGKQSNIAELKLPSSLQAHANRIVKIFDMVKFIENDWKRGGEYDIVYMALATIHEGQMKSTLQHARTEDDYAPTMTQIEQISAEKGGASVLAAGILLDGRLTRAQVAYLEYVGFALQLIDDLQDVKEDMKNNHRTIFTQTIAEGRTLDAPTAHLMQFCYYASAYEKFSDDQHTVSDRETHLTLAHYVQVLMMMFSVILILEAASRLRKYYSKKFYRELSSLSPLSLHHLRFAHIEKRLWNTTRKHRVG
;
A
#
# COMPACT_ATOMS: atom_id res chain seq x y z
N MET A 1 -9.42 -12.43 19.52
CA MET A 1 -9.38 -12.94 18.14
C MET A 1 -8.84 -14.33 18.35
N ASP A 2 -9.73 -15.28 18.60
CA ASP A 2 -9.37 -16.56 19.18
C ASP A 2 -9.76 -17.61 18.13
N ASN A 3 -8.78 -18.41 17.66
CA ASN A 3 -8.85 -19.41 16.59
C ASN A 3 -8.81 -18.92 15.12
N LEU A 4 -7.78 -18.14 14.73
CA LEU A 4 -7.27 -18.29 13.37
C LEU A 4 -6.31 -19.48 13.39
N ASP A 5 -6.61 -20.53 12.64
CA ASP A 5 -5.68 -21.62 12.39
C ASP A 5 -4.52 -21.06 11.54
N ALA A 6 -3.44 -20.64 12.21
CA ALA A 6 -2.40 -19.77 11.66
C ALA A 6 -1.61 -20.42 10.53
N ASP A 7 -1.54 -21.76 10.52
CA ASP A 7 -0.75 -22.57 9.58
C ASP A 7 -1.55 -23.05 8.38
N THR A 8 -2.89 -22.90 8.39
CA THR A 8 -3.73 -23.35 7.26
C THR A 8 -3.64 -22.37 6.10
N TYR A 9 -3.26 -22.89 4.92
CA TYR A 9 -3.24 -22.12 3.67
C TYR A 9 -4.65 -21.68 3.25
N PHE A 10 -4.72 -20.48 2.70
CA PHE A 10 -5.95 -19.84 2.25
C PHE A 10 -6.30 -20.29 0.82
N GLU A 11 -6.70 -21.55 0.64
CA GLU A 11 -6.91 -22.15 -0.68
C GLU A 11 -8.38 -22.46 -0.97
N PHE A 12 -8.82 -22.22 -2.22
CA PHE A 12 -10.19 -22.46 -2.67
C PHE A 12 -10.23 -22.94 -4.11
N LYS A 13 -11.26 -23.73 -4.44
CA LYS A 13 -11.45 -24.25 -5.80
C LYS A 13 -12.23 -23.29 -6.70
N THR A 14 -12.99 -22.38 -6.11
CA THR A 14 -13.83 -21.44 -6.85
C THR A 14 -13.63 -20.01 -6.40
N TYR A 15 -13.83 -19.08 -7.34
CA TYR A 15 -13.75 -17.65 -7.07
C TYR A 15 -14.75 -17.18 -6.00
N GLU A 16 -15.97 -17.70 -6.01
CA GLU A 16 -16.99 -17.32 -5.03
C GLU A 16 -16.67 -17.78 -3.60
N GLU A 17 -16.07 -18.96 -3.44
CA GLU A 17 -15.60 -19.43 -2.13
C GLU A 17 -14.45 -18.54 -1.61
N PHE A 18 -13.45 -18.27 -2.45
CA PHE A 18 -12.34 -17.36 -2.14
C PHE A 18 -12.86 -15.98 -1.73
N ARG A 19 -13.74 -15.40 -2.55
CA ARG A 19 -14.33 -14.07 -2.33
C ARG A 19 -15.13 -14.01 -1.04
N LYS A 20 -16.00 -14.99 -0.79
CA LYS A 20 -16.82 -15.05 0.43
C LYS A 20 -15.96 -15.15 1.68
N GLU A 21 -14.97 -16.04 1.68
CA GLU A 21 -14.14 -16.25 2.86
C GLU A 21 -13.22 -15.05 3.12
N ARG A 22 -12.71 -14.41 2.07
CA ARG A 22 -11.95 -13.17 2.17
C ARG A 22 -12.79 -12.06 2.80
N LEU A 23 -14.01 -11.82 2.30
CA LEU A 23 -14.90 -10.79 2.84
C LEU A 23 -15.25 -11.05 4.31
N LYS A 24 -15.46 -12.31 4.69
CA LYS A 24 -15.65 -12.72 6.08
C LYS A 24 -14.42 -12.39 6.93
N LEU A 25 -13.22 -12.75 6.47
CA LEU A 25 -11.96 -12.42 7.17
C LEU A 25 -11.77 -10.91 7.31
N ASN A 26 -12.01 -10.14 6.26
CA ASN A 26 -11.92 -8.68 6.29
C ASN A 26 -12.90 -8.11 7.32
N TYR A 27 -14.16 -8.56 7.33
CA TYR A 27 -15.15 -8.09 8.28
C TYR A 27 -14.78 -8.44 9.74
N ASP A 28 -14.51 -9.73 9.99
CA ASP A 28 -14.27 -10.27 11.33
C ASP A 28 -13.01 -9.70 11.97
N ASN A 29 -12.02 -9.29 11.16
CA ASN A 29 -10.72 -8.84 11.65
C ASN A 29 -10.48 -7.34 11.46
N THR A 30 -10.61 -6.84 10.23
CA THR A 30 -10.25 -5.46 9.84
C THR A 30 -11.34 -4.47 10.26
N LEU A 31 -12.58 -4.66 9.78
CA LEU A 31 -13.67 -3.71 10.05
C LEU A 31 -14.14 -3.79 11.51
N LYS A 32 -14.23 -4.99 12.08
CA LYS A 32 -14.56 -5.15 13.50
C LYS A 32 -13.54 -4.45 14.41
N LEU A 33 -12.24 -4.52 14.07
CA LEU A 33 -11.21 -3.77 14.79
C LEU A 33 -11.42 -2.27 14.61
N TRP A 34 -11.56 -1.79 13.36
CA TRP A 34 -11.84 -0.38 13.06
C TRP A 34 -12.99 0.16 13.93
N TYR A 35 -14.17 -0.45 13.89
CA TYR A 35 -15.32 0.02 14.68
C TYR A 35 -15.14 -0.05 16.20
N SER A 36 -14.17 -0.81 16.71
CA SER A 36 -13.88 -0.92 18.14
C SER A 36 -12.92 0.15 18.65
N LEU A 37 -12.19 0.83 17.78
CA LEU A 37 -11.16 1.79 18.16
C LEU A 37 -11.76 3.17 18.50
N PRO A 38 -11.12 3.91 19.41
CA PRO A 38 -11.62 5.22 19.80
C PRO A 38 -11.20 6.33 18.81
N ASP A 39 -12.02 7.39 18.73
CA ASP A 39 -11.73 8.61 17.94
C ASP A 39 -10.73 9.57 18.61
N THR A 40 -9.82 9.03 19.43
CA THR A 40 -8.85 9.81 20.21
C THR A 40 -7.43 9.42 19.82
N LEU A 41 -6.50 10.37 19.90
CA LEU A 41 -5.11 10.09 19.59
C LEU A 41 -4.58 8.97 20.51
N PRO A 42 -3.81 8.02 19.99
CA PRO A 42 -3.22 6.93 20.76
C PRO A 42 -2.46 7.42 22.00
N ILE A 43 -2.73 6.78 23.13
CA ILE A 43 -2.11 7.06 24.43
C ILE A 43 -0.75 6.37 24.48
N ASN A 44 0.22 7.04 25.10
CA ASN A 44 1.63 6.62 25.15
C ASN A 44 1.91 5.48 26.16
N GLU A 45 1.04 4.48 26.25
CA GLU A 45 1.17 3.42 27.28
C GLU A 45 2.46 2.58 27.09
N ASN A 46 2.94 2.47 25.84
CA ASN A 46 4.14 1.68 25.50
C ASN A 46 5.32 2.53 24.95
N ASN A 47 5.41 3.82 25.28
CA ASN A 47 6.44 4.74 24.73
C ASN A 47 6.48 4.91 23.19
N ARG A 48 5.56 4.30 22.44
CA ARG A 48 5.45 4.41 20.96
C ARG A 48 5.04 5.80 20.48
N PHE A 49 4.44 6.63 21.34
CA PHE A 49 4.01 8.01 21.08
C PHE A 49 4.63 9.00 22.05
N ARG A 50 5.95 9.12 21.98
CA ARG A 50 6.66 10.11 22.80
C ARG A 50 6.28 11.52 22.35
N ARG A 51 5.63 12.29 23.22
CA ARG A 51 5.39 13.72 22.99
C ARG A 51 6.72 14.47 22.86
N HIS A 52 6.79 15.40 21.93
CA HIS A 52 7.96 16.20 21.61
C HIS A 52 7.73 17.68 21.87
N THR A 53 8.63 18.29 22.63
CA THR A 53 8.67 19.75 22.81
C THR A 53 9.18 20.43 21.55
N ARG A 54 8.82 21.71 21.34
CA ARG A 54 9.38 22.51 20.24
C ARG A 54 10.91 22.59 20.28
N LYS A 55 11.52 22.60 21.47
CA LYS A 55 12.98 22.58 21.64
C LYS A 55 13.57 21.24 21.17
N GLN A 56 12.94 20.12 21.51
CA GLN A 56 13.33 18.79 21.00
C GLN A 56 13.16 18.69 19.49
N GLN A 57 12.02 19.15 18.93
CA GLN A 57 11.79 19.17 17.49
C GLN A 57 12.82 20.04 16.76
N ARG A 58 13.18 21.22 17.30
CA ARG A 58 14.22 22.09 16.72
C ARG A 58 15.63 21.52 16.86
N ALA A 59 15.97 20.93 18.01
CA ALA A 59 17.27 20.30 18.24
C ALA A 59 17.43 19.06 17.35
N ARG A 60 16.37 18.26 17.24
CA ARG A 60 16.28 17.15 16.29
C ARG A 60 16.37 17.69 14.88
N PHE A 61 15.54 18.63 14.43
CA PHE A 61 15.64 19.28 13.11
C PHE A 61 17.03 19.85 12.80
N ARG A 62 17.77 20.41 13.77
CA ARG A 62 19.16 20.88 13.57
C ARG A 62 20.16 19.73 13.43
N LYS A 63 19.99 18.67 14.22
CA LYS A 63 20.73 17.39 14.06
C LYS A 63 20.30 16.65 12.77
N ILE A 64 19.07 16.89 12.32
CA ILE A 64 18.33 16.28 11.21
C ILE A 64 18.32 17.18 9.96
N LYS A 65 19.00 18.34 9.98
CA LYS A 65 19.30 19.13 8.77
C LYS A 65 20.16 18.32 7.79
N HIS A 66 20.68 17.20 8.28
CA HIS A 66 21.29 16.09 7.56
C HIS A 66 20.50 14.77 7.63
N CYS A 67 19.18 14.73 7.90
CA CYS A 67 18.44 13.46 8.12
C CYS A 67 16.98 13.37 7.64
N VAL A 68 16.16 14.41 7.43
CA VAL A 68 14.74 14.09 7.05
C VAL A 68 14.68 13.43 5.68
N ALA A 69 15.49 13.92 4.73
CA ALA A 69 15.67 13.26 3.43
C ALA A 69 16.90 12.33 3.40
N TYR A 70 17.81 12.44 4.38
CA TYR A 70 19.13 11.78 4.37
C TYR A 70 19.19 10.53 5.28
N ALA A 71 18.34 10.45 6.31
CA ALA A 71 18.19 9.29 7.21
C ALA A 71 16.85 8.58 7.05
N ILE A 72 15.86 9.19 6.37
CA ILE A 72 14.69 8.40 5.97
C ILE A 72 15.10 7.34 4.96
N LEU A 73 16.07 7.55 4.03
CA LEU A 73 16.55 6.42 3.20
C LEU A 73 17.97 6.48 2.57
N PHE A 74 18.55 7.56 1.99
CA PHE A 74 19.95 7.44 1.47
C PHE A 74 20.71 8.76 1.24
N LYS A 75 21.94 8.83 1.75
CA LYS A 75 23.04 9.45 0.99
C LYS A 75 24.39 8.81 1.38
N LYS A 76 25.03 8.15 0.42
CA LYS A 76 26.40 7.59 0.45
C LYS A 76 26.89 7.23 1.86
N THR A 77 26.45 6.09 2.36
CA THR A 77 27.03 5.48 3.56
C THR A 77 27.90 4.30 3.15
N SER A 78 29.22 4.45 3.24
CA SER A 78 30.11 3.31 3.34
C SER A 78 29.78 2.53 4.61
N LYS A 79 29.96 1.20 4.62
CA LYS A 79 29.84 0.31 5.81
C LYS A 79 30.32 0.96 7.13
N LYS A 80 31.41 1.74 7.09
CA LYS A 80 32.02 2.43 8.25
C LYS A 80 31.17 3.54 8.91
N LYS A 81 30.10 4.07 8.30
CA LYS A 81 29.25 5.16 8.86
C LYS A 81 27.94 4.70 9.51
N ILE A 82 27.62 3.42 9.43
CA ILE A 82 26.43 2.83 10.07
C ILE A 82 26.55 2.89 11.60
N GLN A 83 27.76 3.01 12.16
CA GLN A 83 28.00 3.29 13.59
C GLN A 83 27.87 4.78 13.99
N SER A 84 27.44 5.65 13.08
CA SER A 84 27.37 7.09 13.35
C SER A 84 26.30 7.45 14.40
N LYS A 85 26.50 8.59 15.07
CA LYS A 85 25.57 9.16 16.05
C LYS A 85 24.14 9.33 15.50
N SER A 86 23.99 9.52 14.18
CA SER A 86 22.70 9.66 13.51
C SER A 86 21.91 8.36 13.43
N PHE A 87 22.58 7.21 13.34
CA PHE A 87 21.96 5.87 13.35
C PHE A 87 21.40 5.54 14.74
N ARG A 88 22.21 5.79 15.78
CA ARG A 88 21.74 5.69 17.18
C ARG A 88 20.55 6.59 17.46
N LEU A 89 20.56 7.83 16.94
CA LEU A 89 19.44 8.76 17.08
C LEU A 89 18.16 8.30 16.35
N TRP A 90 18.29 7.59 15.22
CA TRP A 90 17.14 7.01 14.52
C TRP A 90 16.54 5.88 15.35
N ASN A 91 17.35 4.90 15.75
CA ASN A 91 16.92 3.80 16.63
C ASN A 91 16.36 4.30 17.97
N GLU A 92 16.95 5.34 18.58
CA GLU A 92 16.42 6.03 19.77
C GLU A 92 15.11 6.80 19.49
N MET A 93 14.91 7.32 18.27
CA MET A 93 13.67 7.96 17.86
C MET A 93 12.54 6.94 17.63
N LEU A 94 12.90 5.73 17.21
CA LEU A 94 11.96 4.65 16.92
C LEU A 94 11.82 3.63 18.08
N ASN A 95 12.61 3.78 19.15
CA ASN A 95 12.71 2.84 20.28
C ASN A 95 13.08 1.40 19.86
N ILE A 96 14.04 1.26 18.95
CA ILE A 96 14.50 -0.02 18.42
C ILE A 96 15.90 -0.33 18.99
N SER A 97 16.10 -1.53 19.56
CA SER A 97 17.43 -1.99 19.99
C SER A 97 18.33 -2.26 18.77
N ALA A 98 19.62 -1.97 18.88
CA ALA A 98 20.56 -1.95 17.76
C ALA A 98 21.11 -3.34 17.36
N SER A 99 20.54 -4.42 17.87
CA SER A 99 21.00 -5.80 17.66
C SER A 99 20.14 -6.50 16.61
N ASN A 100 20.63 -6.58 15.36
CA ASN A 100 20.60 -7.77 14.51
C ASN A 100 21.19 -7.45 13.11
N ASP A 101 21.91 -8.44 12.56
CA ASP A 101 22.92 -8.28 11.49
C ASP A 101 22.39 -7.99 10.07
N GLU A 102 21.08 -7.96 9.84
CA GLU A 102 20.53 -7.19 8.71
C GLU A 102 20.44 -5.73 9.10
N SER A 103 21.58 -5.04 9.02
CA SER A 103 21.62 -3.60 9.19
C SER A 103 20.61 -2.96 8.24
N LEU A 104 19.89 -1.89 8.65
CA LEU A 104 19.07 -1.02 7.78
C LEU A 104 19.65 -0.79 6.38
N TYR A 105 20.98 -0.82 6.26
CA TYR A 105 21.70 -0.78 5.01
C TYR A 105 21.35 -1.92 4.03
N GLY A 106 21.14 -3.15 4.50
CA GLY A 106 20.66 -4.29 3.70
C GLY A 106 19.29 -4.02 3.12
N ILE A 107 18.30 -3.69 3.97
CA ILE A 107 16.94 -3.28 3.55
C ILE A 107 17.01 -2.16 2.52
N GLN A 108 17.84 -1.16 2.81
CA GLN A 108 18.13 -0.02 1.97
C GLN A 108 18.70 -0.45 0.60
N GLN A 109 19.71 -1.32 0.55
CA GLN A 109 20.25 -1.83 -0.72
C GLN A 109 19.21 -2.61 -1.52
N SER A 110 18.45 -3.50 -0.89
CA SER A 110 17.38 -4.28 -1.54
C SER A 110 16.32 -3.36 -2.16
N MET A 111 15.80 -2.41 -1.38
CA MET A 111 14.82 -1.42 -1.87
C MET A 111 15.33 -0.65 -3.09
N ASN A 112 16.62 -0.29 -3.11
CA ASN A 112 17.23 0.39 -4.25
C ASN A 112 17.35 -0.48 -5.47
N GLN A 113 17.92 -1.67 -5.29
CA GLN A 113 18.15 -2.61 -6.38
C GLN A 113 16.83 -2.93 -7.07
N LEU A 114 15.79 -3.27 -6.29
CA LEU A 114 14.47 -3.57 -6.81
C LEU A 114 13.82 -2.34 -7.47
N THR A 115 13.94 -1.15 -6.87
CA THR A 115 13.40 0.09 -7.49
C THR A 115 14.07 0.41 -8.83
N VAL A 116 15.40 0.25 -8.93
CA VAL A 116 16.15 0.49 -10.17
C VAL A 116 15.78 -0.54 -11.23
N GLU A 117 15.73 -1.81 -10.86
CA GLU A 117 15.35 -2.90 -11.77
C GLU A 117 13.93 -2.68 -12.30
N PHE A 118 12.97 -2.40 -11.41
CA PHE A 118 11.59 -2.04 -11.79
C PHE A 118 11.56 -0.87 -12.77
N CYS A 119 12.26 0.23 -12.48
CA CYS A 119 12.31 1.39 -13.37
C CYS A 119 12.88 1.04 -14.75
N ASN A 120 13.88 0.16 -14.82
CA ASN A 120 14.49 -0.23 -16.09
C ASN A 120 13.54 -1.11 -16.89
N ARG A 121 12.95 -2.12 -16.27
CA ARG A 121 12.05 -3.06 -16.95
C ARG A 121 10.75 -2.43 -17.41
N VAL A 122 10.16 -1.53 -16.61
CA VAL A 122 8.99 -0.77 -17.05
C VAL A 122 9.32 0.12 -18.25
N ARG A 123 10.49 0.78 -18.29
CA ARG A 123 10.88 1.62 -19.44
C ARG A 123 11.26 0.82 -20.68
N GLN A 124 11.71 -0.42 -20.52
CA GLN A 124 11.92 -1.33 -21.65
C GLN A 124 10.59 -1.69 -22.30
N TYR A 125 9.56 -1.94 -21.49
CA TYR A 125 8.21 -2.25 -21.94
C TYR A 125 7.43 -1.03 -22.47
N ASP A 126 7.46 0.09 -21.74
CA ASP A 126 6.79 1.35 -22.08
C ASP A 126 7.78 2.52 -21.99
N PRO A 127 8.50 2.83 -23.10
CA PRO A 127 9.43 3.95 -23.14
C PRO A 127 8.78 5.32 -22.93
N THR A 128 7.46 5.42 -23.07
CA THR A 128 6.70 6.68 -23.01
C THR A 128 6.12 6.97 -21.63
N ILE A 129 6.30 6.04 -20.67
CA ILE A 129 5.71 6.16 -19.33
C ILE A 129 6.14 7.47 -18.64
N SER A 130 5.15 8.17 -18.08
CA SER A 130 5.41 9.40 -17.34
C SER A 130 6.13 9.14 -16.01
N HIS A 131 6.79 10.17 -15.48
CA HIS A 131 7.41 10.08 -14.15
C HIS A 131 6.40 9.88 -13.02
N ASP A 132 5.18 10.42 -13.17
CA ASP A 132 4.13 10.28 -12.16
C ASP A 132 3.49 8.88 -12.22
N GLU A 133 3.18 8.32 -13.41
CA GLU A 133 2.73 6.92 -13.54
C GLU A 133 3.76 5.95 -12.96
N LEU A 134 5.05 6.12 -13.28
CA LEU A 134 6.10 5.26 -12.76
C LEU A 134 6.27 5.37 -11.24
N PHE A 135 6.11 6.58 -10.67
CA PHE A 135 6.14 6.79 -9.22
C PHE A 135 4.93 6.13 -8.54
N LYS A 136 3.72 6.31 -9.08
CA LYS A 136 2.49 5.66 -8.58
C LYS A 136 2.69 4.14 -8.54
N ALA A 137 3.17 3.56 -9.64
CA ALA A 137 3.44 2.13 -9.78
C ALA A 137 4.46 1.64 -8.73
N GLY A 138 5.53 2.41 -8.49
CA GLY A 138 6.59 2.03 -7.57
C GLY A 138 6.22 2.03 -6.07
N ARG A 139 5.06 2.56 -5.67
CA ARG A 139 4.66 2.58 -4.25
C ARG A 139 4.37 1.17 -3.71
N CYS A 140 3.69 0.34 -4.50
CA CYS A 140 3.37 -1.04 -4.11
C CYS A 140 4.63 -1.92 -4.04
N LEU A 141 5.64 -1.64 -4.87
CA LEU A 141 6.93 -2.34 -4.87
C LEU A 141 7.63 -2.27 -3.50
N TRP A 142 7.57 -1.13 -2.81
CA TRP A 142 8.15 -0.99 -1.47
C TRP A 142 7.39 -1.81 -0.43
N PHE A 143 6.07 -1.89 -0.55
CA PHE A 143 5.28 -2.80 0.28
C PHE A 143 5.71 -4.25 0.02
N MET A 144 5.75 -4.69 -1.24
CA MET A 144 6.14 -6.06 -1.61
C MET A 144 7.54 -6.42 -1.10
N THR A 145 8.49 -5.49 -1.23
CA THR A 145 9.86 -5.69 -0.72
C THR A 145 9.88 -5.85 0.80
N GLY A 146 9.11 -5.01 1.52
CA GLY A 146 8.99 -5.13 2.97
C GLY A 146 8.33 -6.45 3.37
N PHE A 147 7.27 -6.86 2.67
CA PHE A 147 6.56 -8.09 2.95
C PHE A 147 7.40 -9.34 2.68
N GLN A 148 8.22 -9.35 1.62
CA GLN A 148 9.23 -10.40 1.41
C GLN A 148 10.13 -10.56 2.65
N MET A 149 10.64 -9.46 3.20
CA MET A 149 11.48 -9.49 4.40
C MET A 149 10.72 -9.94 5.65
N GLN A 150 9.44 -9.59 5.78
CA GLN A 150 8.59 -10.05 6.89
C GLN A 150 8.32 -11.54 6.84
N CYS A 151 8.15 -12.10 5.65
CA CYS A 151 7.95 -13.52 5.43
C CYS A 151 9.26 -14.33 5.32
N ASN A 152 10.42 -13.69 5.55
CA ASN A 152 11.73 -14.30 5.35
C ASN A 152 11.92 -14.90 3.93
N LEU A 153 11.28 -14.27 2.94
CA LEU A 153 11.43 -14.60 1.53
C LEU A 153 12.63 -13.85 0.93
N PRO A 154 13.32 -14.43 -0.08
CA PRO A 154 14.34 -13.72 -0.83
C PRO A 154 13.79 -12.42 -1.44
N SER A 155 14.51 -11.30 -1.28
CA SER A 155 14.17 -10.02 -1.92
C SER A 155 14.52 -10.05 -3.43
N ILE A 156 13.77 -10.83 -4.20
CA ILE A 156 13.95 -11.02 -5.65
C ILE A 156 12.89 -10.21 -6.40
N PHE A 157 13.29 -9.65 -7.54
CA PHE A 157 12.40 -9.03 -8.51
C PHE A 157 11.99 -10.04 -9.59
N ASN A 158 10.69 -10.15 -9.89
CA ASN A 158 10.17 -11.08 -10.89
C ASN A 158 9.19 -10.39 -11.88
N ASP A 159 8.66 -11.14 -12.84
CA ASP A 159 7.78 -10.60 -13.88
C ASP A 159 6.43 -10.16 -13.30
N SER A 160 5.87 -10.94 -12.38
CA SER A 160 4.61 -10.66 -11.69
C SER A 160 4.65 -9.36 -10.89
N MET A 161 5.80 -8.98 -10.33
CA MET A 161 5.99 -7.67 -9.71
C MET A 161 5.86 -6.53 -10.72
N ILE A 162 6.37 -6.65 -11.95
CA ILE A 162 6.11 -5.65 -13.00
C ILE A 162 4.64 -5.62 -13.34
N GLY A 163 4.09 -6.79 -13.66
CA GLY A 163 2.71 -6.94 -14.08
C GLY A 163 1.77 -6.26 -13.10
N TYR A 164 1.85 -6.60 -11.82
CA TYR A 164 0.95 -6.07 -10.81
C TYR A 164 1.17 -4.59 -10.48
N ASN A 165 2.43 -4.14 -10.32
CA ASN A 165 2.70 -2.74 -9.99
C ASN A 165 2.28 -1.80 -11.13
N MET A 166 2.33 -2.26 -12.38
CA MET A 166 1.89 -1.50 -13.55
C MET A 166 0.40 -1.69 -13.88
N LEU A 167 -0.22 -2.77 -13.41
CA LEU A 167 -1.65 -2.99 -13.59
C LEU A 167 -2.46 -1.86 -12.95
N TYR A 168 -2.10 -1.48 -11.73
CA TYR A 168 -2.79 -0.45 -10.95
C TYR A 168 -2.87 0.92 -11.65
N PRO A 169 -1.76 1.58 -12.05
CA PRO A 169 -1.84 2.86 -12.76
C PRO A 169 -2.57 2.74 -14.11
N TYR A 170 -2.48 1.61 -14.81
CA TYR A 170 -3.16 1.45 -16.09
C TYR A 170 -4.66 1.24 -15.94
N THR A 171 -5.12 0.51 -14.92
CA THR A 171 -6.56 0.32 -14.67
C THR A 171 -7.18 1.56 -14.03
N ASP A 172 -6.53 2.18 -13.03
CA ASP A 172 -7.05 3.39 -12.39
C ASP A 172 -7.14 4.56 -13.37
N ASP A 173 -6.07 4.84 -14.15
CA ASP A 173 -6.12 5.94 -15.12
C ASP A 173 -7.18 5.70 -16.22
N LEU A 174 -7.54 4.43 -16.50
CA LEU A 174 -8.66 4.11 -17.41
C LEU A 174 -10.01 4.33 -16.73
N LEU A 175 -10.19 3.86 -15.49
CA LEU A 175 -11.47 3.90 -14.77
C LEU A 175 -11.82 5.29 -14.23
N ASP A 176 -10.82 6.11 -13.90
CA ASP A 176 -10.97 7.47 -13.39
C ASP A 176 -11.01 8.52 -14.51
N CYS A 177 -10.73 8.11 -15.76
CA CYS A 177 -10.84 9.01 -16.90
C CYS A 177 -12.30 9.48 -17.08
N ASN A 178 -12.48 10.79 -17.26
CA ASN A 178 -13.80 11.38 -17.52
C ASN A 178 -14.29 11.10 -18.95
N ASP A 179 -13.38 10.73 -19.86
CA ASP A 179 -13.68 10.52 -21.28
C ASP A 179 -14.12 9.08 -21.59
N ILE A 180 -14.01 8.14 -20.64
CA ILE A 180 -14.50 6.77 -20.83
C ILE A 180 -16.01 6.69 -20.53
N SER A 181 -16.77 6.20 -21.49
CA SER A 181 -18.23 6.09 -21.37
C SER A 181 -18.65 5.05 -20.32
N LYS A 182 -19.89 5.15 -19.82
CA LYS A 182 -20.45 4.15 -18.89
C LYS A 182 -20.46 2.75 -19.52
N GLU A 183 -20.83 2.65 -20.79
CA GLU A 183 -20.81 1.41 -21.57
C GLU A 183 -19.39 0.83 -21.64
N ALA A 184 -18.39 1.67 -21.97
CA ALA A 184 -16.99 1.26 -22.01
C ALA A 184 -16.50 0.76 -20.64
N LYS A 185 -16.87 1.43 -19.53
CA LYS A 185 -16.53 0.94 -18.18
C LYS A 185 -17.15 -0.43 -17.90
N THR A 186 -18.41 -0.65 -18.28
CA THR A 186 -19.09 -1.93 -18.10
C THR A 186 -18.48 -3.03 -18.96
N ASP A 187 -18.18 -2.74 -20.22
CA ASP A 187 -17.53 -3.69 -21.13
C ASP A 187 -16.13 -4.04 -20.64
N PHE A 188 -15.32 -3.04 -20.27
CA PHE A 188 -14.00 -3.26 -19.68
C PHE A 188 -14.07 -4.12 -18.43
N ALA A 189 -15.00 -3.80 -17.52
CA ALA A 189 -15.18 -4.55 -16.28
C ALA A 189 -15.41 -6.05 -16.55
N LYS A 190 -16.29 -6.35 -17.52
CA LYS A 190 -16.60 -7.72 -17.92
C LYS A 190 -15.40 -8.41 -18.57
N ILE A 191 -14.83 -7.83 -19.63
CA ILE A 191 -13.78 -8.51 -20.39
C ILE A 191 -12.51 -8.70 -19.56
N PHE A 192 -12.20 -7.77 -18.67
CA PHE A 192 -11.00 -7.88 -17.86
C PHE A 192 -11.19 -8.89 -16.74
N HIS A 193 -12.38 -8.97 -16.14
CA HIS A 193 -12.72 -10.03 -15.19
C HIS A 193 -12.65 -11.42 -15.85
N GLU A 194 -13.17 -11.56 -17.07
CA GLU A 194 -13.02 -12.79 -17.86
C GLU A 194 -11.54 -13.10 -18.18
N ARG A 195 -10.75 -12.10 -18.61
CA ARG A 195 -9.31 -12.27 -18.87
C ARG A 195 -8.55 -12.72 -17.62
N LEU A 196 -8.96 -12.26 -16.44
CA LEU A 196 -8.34 -12.65 -15.18
C LEU A 196 -8.71 -14.07 -14.79
N LEU A 197 -9.98 -14.45 -14.77
CA LEU A 197 -10.40 -15.77 -14.29
C LEU A 197 -10.22 -16.91 -15.30
N ILE A 198 -10.41 -16.63 -16.60
CA ILE A 198 -10.38 -17.66 -17.65
C ILE A 198 -9.04 -17.66 -18.38
N GLY A 199 -8.45 -16.49 -18.59
CA GLY A 199 -7.27 -16.31 -19.43
C GLY A 199 -7.62 -15.96 -20.87
N GLU A 200 -6.60 -15.75 -21.70
CA GLU A 200 -6.79 -15.59 -23.14
C GLU A 200 -6.90 -16.96 -23.82
N PRO A 201 -7.71 -17.09 -24.89
CA PRO A 201 -7.83 -18.36 -25.62
C PRO A 201 -6.51 -18.88 -26.20
N THR A 202 -5.54 -17.98 -26.41
CA THR A 202 -4.20 -18.27 -26.95
C THR A 202 -3.17 -18.60 -25.86
N TYR A 203 -3.57 -18.67 -24.59
CA TYR A 203 -2.65 -18.92 -23.50
C TYR A 203 -2.00 -20.30 -23.63
N ASP A 204 -0.67 -20.32 -23.64
CA ASP A 204 0.14 -21.53 -23.57
C ASP A 204 1.08 -21.42 -22.36
N PRO A 205 0.95 -22.31 -21.35
CA PRO A 205 1.80 -22.26 -20.16
C PRO A 205 3.29 -22.46 -20.45
N GLN A 206 3.65 -23.02 -21.62
CA GLN A 206 5.04 -23.24 -22.05
C GLN A 206 5.67 -21.99 -22.69
N VAL A 207 4.87 -21.00 -23.09
CA VAL A 207 5.35 -19.78 -23.73
C VAL A 207 5.63 -18.73 -22.66
N HIS A 208 6.83 -18.13 -22.70
CA HIS A 208 7.22 -16.99 -21.87
C HIS A 208 6.94 -15.70 -22.64
N PHE A 209 6.24 -14.76 -21.98
CA PHE A 209 5.98 -13.44 -22.54
C PHE A 209 7.26 -12.62 -22.57
N ASP A 210 7.66 -12.19 -23.77
CA ASP A 210 8.95 -11.55 -24.05
C ASP A 210 9.01 -10.07 -23.65
N GLY A 211 7.92 -9.52 -23.11
CA GLY A 211 7.81 -8.13 -22.72
C GLY A 211 7.65 -7.16 -23.89
N LYS A 212 7.31 -7.63 -25.10
CA LYS A 212 6.87 -6.76 -26.20
C LYS A 212 5.36 -6.58 -26.15
N GLN A 213 4.90 -5.35 -26.41
CA GLN A 213 3.47 -5.06 -26.41
C GLN A 213 2.71 -5.93 -27.42
N SER A 214 1.60 -6.51 -26.99
CA SER A 214 0.75 -7.33 -27.85
C SER A 214 0.11 -6.50 -28.96
N ASN A 215 -0.22 -7.15 -30.08
CA ASN A 215 -0.88 -6.48 -31.19
C ASN A 215 -2.34 -6.16 -30.85
N ILE A 216 -2.70 -4.87 -30.91
CA ILE A 216 -4.06 -4.38 -30.63
C ILE A 216 -5.12 -5.06 -31.49
N ALA A 217 -4.79 -5.38 -32.76
CA ALA A 217 -5.72 -6.01 -33.69
C ALA A 217 -6.18 -7.41 -33.24
N GLU A 218 -5.44 -8.07 -32.36
CA GLU A 218 -5.74 -9.42 -31.87
C GLU A 218 -6.75 -9.41 -30.72
N LEU A 219 -6.92 -8.30 -29.99
CA LEU A 219 -7.75 -8.24 -28.77
C LEU A 219 -9.27 -8.24 -29.01
N LYS A 220 -9.74 -8.20 -30.26
CA LYS A 220 -11.18 -8.23 -30.64
C LYS A 220 -12.08 -7.47 -29.67
N LEU A 221 -11.75 -6.20 -29.40
CA LEU A 221 -12.45 -5.39 -28.41
C LEU A 221 -13.83 -4.91 -28.92
N PRO A 222 -14.84 -4.79 -28.03
CA PRO A 222 -16.08 -4.08 -28.31
C PRO A 222 -15.84 -2.66 -28.83
N SER A 223 -16.75 -2.15 -29.66
CA SER A 223 -16.64 -0.79 -30.24
C SER A 223 -16.48 0.31 -29.18
N SER A 224 -17.11 0.14 -28.02
CA SER A 224 -17.03 1.03 -26.85
C SER A 224 -15.60 1.19 -26.31
N LEU A 225 -14.73 0.18 -26.50
CA LEU A 225 -13.37 0.11 -25.98
C LEU A 225 -12.30 0.48 -27.00
N GLN A 226 -12.66 0.66 -28.28
CA GLN A 226 -11.69 0.89 -29.35
C GLN A 226 -10.86 2.16 -29.13
N ALA A 227 -11.46 3.22 -28.59
CA ALA A 227 -10.75 4.46 -28.24
C ALA A 227 -9.67 4.26 -27.15
N HIS A 228 -9.77 3.20 -26.35
CA HIS A 228 -8.89 2.89 -25.23
C HIS A 228 -8.03 1.65 -25.47
N ALA A 229 -8.02 1.11 -26.70
CA ALA A 229 -7.39 -0.17 -27.02
C ALA A 229 -5.89 -0.23 -26.66
N ASN A 230 -5.16 0.86 -26.90
CA ASN A 230 -3.74 0.99 -26.50
C ASN A 230 -3.52 0.73 -25.01
N ARG A 231 -4.40 1.24 -24.14
CA ARG A 231 -4.28 1.05 -22.68
C ARG A 231 -4.70 -0.36 -22.29
N ILE A 232 -5.77 -0.89 -22.90
CA ILE A 232 -6.27 -2.25 -22.63
C ILE A 232 -5.23 -3.31 -22.99
N VAL A 233 -4.52 -3.14 -24.12
CA VAL A 233 -3.36 -3.99 -24.45
C VAL A 233 -2.36 -3.99 -23.33
N LYS A 234 -2.00 -2.80 -22.80
CA LYS A 234 -1.04 -2.73 -21.71
C LYS A 234 -1.52 -3.44 -20.45
N ILE A 235 -2.81 -3.33 -20.12
CA ILE A 235 -3.44 -4.04 -19.00
C ILE A 235 -3.36 -5.56 -19.21
N PHE A 236 -3.64 -6.05 -20.40
CA PHE A 236 -3.62 -7.48 -20.70
C PHE A 236 -2.18 -8.04 -20.71
N ASP A 237 -1.22 -7.28 -21.22
CA ASP A 237 0.21 -7.63 -21.17
C ASP A 237 0.73 -7.68 -19.73
N MET A 238 0.18 -6.88 -18.81
CA MET A 238 0.52 -6.99 -17.38
C MET A 238 0.07 -8.33 -16.79
N VAL A 239 -1.06 -8.89 -17.26
CA VAL A 239 -1.47 -10.25 -16.91
C VAL A 239 -0.51 -11.29 -17.50
N LYS A 240 0.02 -11.07 -18.71
CA LYS A 240 1.03 -11.96 -19.31
C LYS A 240 2.35 -11.97 -18.53
N PHE A 241 2.79 -10.83 -18.00
CA PHE A 241 3.92 -10.80 -17.07
C PHE A 241 3.64 -11.64 -15.81
N ILE A 242 2.42 -11.58 -15.26
CA ILE A 242 2.06 -12.41 -14.11
C ILE A 242 2.05 -13.91 -14.48
N GLU A 243 1.56 -14.25 -15.67
CA GLU A 243 1.54 -15.61 -16.24
C GLU A 243 2.94 -16.21 -16.49
N ASN A 244 3.99 -15.39 -16.54
CA ASN A 244 5.36 -15.88 -16.62
C ASN A 244 5.77 -16.61 -15.33
N ASP A 245 5.41 -16.06 -14.18
CA ASP A 245 5.74 -16.60 -12.86
C ASP A 245 4.67 -17.57 -12.35
N TRP A 246 3.39 -17.30 -12.64
CA TRP A 246 2.25 -18.02 -12.06
C TRP A 246 1.40 -18.65 -13.16
N LYS A 247 1.63 -19.92 -13.48
CA LYS A 247 0.88 -20.61 -14.55
C LYS A 247 -0.59 -20.81 -14.16
N ARG A 248 -1.50 -20.58 -15.09
CA ARG A 248 -2.94 -20.86 -14.91
C ARG A 248 -3.20 -22.34 -14.73
N GLY A 249 -4.21 -22.65 -13.92
CA GLY A 249 -4.69 -24.00 -13.63
C GLY A 249 -4.06 -24.57 -12.35
N GLY A 250 -4.89 -25.16 -11.50
CA GLY A 250 -4.44 -25.88 -10.32
C GLY A 250 -4.24 -24.97 -9.11
N GLU A 251 -3.12 -25.12 -8.41
CA GLU A 251 -2.87 -24.42 -7.14
C GLU A 251 -2.69 -22.90 -7.28
N TYR A 252 -2.31 -22.40 -8.46
CA TYR A 252 -2.09 -20.97 -8.70
C TYR A 252 -3.32 -20.20 -9.18
N ASP A 253 -4.49 -20.85 -9.31
CA ASP A 253 -5.72 -20.15 -9.69
C ASP A 253 -6.09 -19.05 -8.68
N ILE A 254 -5.65 -19.18 -7.43
CA ILE A 254 -5.79 -18.16 -6.39
C ILE A 254 -5.17 -16.81 -6.76
N VAL A 255 -4.07 -16.80 -7.52
CA VAL A 255 -3.41 -15.57 -8.01
C VAL A 255 -4.42 -14.76 -8.83
N TYR A 256 -5.10 -15.44 -9.74
CA TYR A 256 -6.06 -14.85 -10.64
C TYR A 256 -7.38 -14.47 -9.96
N MET A 257 -7.81 -15.25 -8.97
CA MET A 257 -8.92 -14.88 -8.09
C MET A 257 -8.61 -13.60 -7.30
N ALA A 258 -7.39 -13.44 -6.79
CA ALA A 258 -6.96 -12.23 -6.08
C ALA A 258 -6.93 -11.01 -6.99
N LEU A 259 -6.42 -11.14 -8.22
CA LEU A 259 -6.44 -10.07 -9.22
C LEU A 259 -7.87 -9.69 -9.62
N ALA A 260 -8.76 -10.67 -9.81
CA ALA A 260 -10.17 -10.42 -10.09
C ALA A 260 -10.86 -9.67 -8.95
N THR A 261 -10.47 -9.96 -7.70
CA THR A 261 -11.01 -9.30 -6.51
C THR A 261 -10.61 -7.82 -6.42
N ILE A 262 -9.35 -7.46 -6.69
CA ILE A 262 -8.97 -6.04 -6.71
C ILE A 262 -9.63 -5.30 -7.88
N HIS A 263 -9.78 -5.93 -9.04
CA HIS A 263 -10.55 -5.36 -10.16
C HIS A 263 -12.02 -5.11 -9.77
N GLU A 264 -12.68 -6.05 -9.10
CA GLU A 264 -14.03 -5.83 -8.55
C GLU A 264 -14.06 -4.68 -7.54
N GLY A 265 -13.06 -4.61 -6.65
CA GLY A 265 -12.92 -3.51 -5.68
C GLY A 265 -12.77 -2.15 -6.35
N GLN A 266 -11.98 -2.05 -7.43
CA GLN A 266 -11.85 -0.85 -8.25
C GLN A 266 -13.20 -0.47 -8.87
N MET A 267 -13.91 -1.41 -9.49
CA MET A 267 -15.23 -1.16 -10.07
C MET A 267 -16.26 -0.72 -9.01
N LYS A 268 -16.28 -1.37 -7.84
CA LYS A 268 -17.17 -1.01 -6.72
C LYS A 268 -16.85 0.37 -6.16
N SER A 269 -15.57 0.79 -6.14
CA SER A 269 -15.18 2.12 -5.66
C SER A 269 -15.73 3.28 -6.49
N THR A 270 -16.15 3.03 -7.74
CA THR A 270 -16.84 4.06 -8.54
C THR A 270 -18.18 4.50 -7.94
N LEU A 271 -18.77 3.73 -7.02
CA LEU A 271 -19.94 4.13 -6.22
C LEU A 271 -19.65 5.29 -5.25
N GLN A 272 -18.37 5.54 -4.95
CA GLN A 272 -17.92 6.68 -4.15
C GLN A 272 -17.77 7.95 -4.99
N HIS A 273 -17.90 7.88 -6.33
CA HIS A 273 -17.80 9.05 -7.20
C HIS A 273 -19.19 9.69 -7.29
N ALA A 274 -19.38 10.90 -6.77
CA ALA A 274 -20.65 11.58 -6.94
C ALA A 274 -20.81 12.01 -8.41
N ARG A 275 -21.83 11.49 -9.10
CA ARG A 275 -22.20 11.96 -10.43
C ARG A 275 -23.31 12.99 -10.32
N THR A 276 -23.28 14.00 -11.19
CA THR A 276 -24.25 15.11 -11.19
C THR A 276 -25.71 14.67 -11.39
N GLU A 277 -25.92 13.44 -11.86
CA GLU A 277 -27.24 12.88 -12.20
C GLU A 277 -27.66 11.71 -11.29
N ASP A 278 -26.80 11.25 -10.36
CA ASP A 278 -27.09 10.08 -9.53
C ASP A 278 -27.56 10.47 -8.12
N ASP A 279 -28.74 9.96 -7.73
CA ASP A 279 -29.30 10.05 -6.37
C ASP A 279 -28.58 9.14 -5.35
N TYR A 280 -27.62 8.32 -5.81
CA TYR A 280 -26.92 7.39 -4.93
C TYR A 280 -25.91 8.13 -4.03
N ALA A 281 -26.17 8.12 -2.72
CA ALA A 281 -25.28 8.60 -1.68
C ALA A 281 -24.91 7.44 -0.73
N PRO A 282 -23.68 6.90 -0.80
CA PRO A 282 -23.28 5.85 0.12
C PRO A 282 -23.22 6.40 1.55
N THR A 283 -23.66 5.59 2.52
CA THR A 283 -23.49 5.90 3.94
C THR A 283 -22.01 5.84 4.34
N MET A 284 -21.64 6.43 5.49
CA MET A 284 -20.27 6.33 6.01
C MET A 284 -19.82 4.87 6.14
N THR A 285 -20.68 3.98 6.63
CA THR A 285 -20.39 2.55 6.73
C THR A 285 -20.15 1.88 5.38
N GLN A 286 -20.87 2.30 4.33
CA GLN A 286 -20.62 1.79 2.98
C GLN A 286 -19.29 2.30 2.43
N ILE A 287 -18.93 3.57 2.69
CA ILE A 287 -17.63 4.14 2.33
C ILE A 287 -16.50 3.36 3.01
N GLU A 288 -16.63 3.08 4.31
CA GLU A 288 -15.68 2.28 5.10
C GLU A 288 -15.51 0.86 4.53
N GLN A 289 -16.62 0.18 4.24
CA GLN A 289 -16.61 -1.17 3.66
C GLN A 289 -15.95 -1.21 2.28
N ILE A 290 -16.30 -0.28 1.38
CA ILE A 290 -15.70 -0.22 0.04
C ILE A 290 -14.19 0.03 0.14
N SER A 291 -13.77 0.92 1.04
CA SER A 291 -12.36 1.24 1.26
C SER A 291 -11.59 0.04 1.82
N ALA A 292 -12.17 -0.69 2.78
CA ALA A 292 -11.57 -1.89 3.34
C ALA A 292 -11.48 -3.04 2.31
N GLU A 293 -12.52 -3.22 1.50
CA GLU A 293 -12.56 -4.24 0.46
C GLU A 293 -11.53 -3.97 -0.65
N LYS A 294 -11.46 -2.73 -1.18
CA LYS A 294 -10.51 -2.34 -2.23
C LYS A 294 -9.08 -2.35 -1.70
N GLY A 295 -8.82 -1.68 -0.58
CA GLY A 295 -7.49 -1.58 0.02
C GLY A 295 -6.91 -2.95 0.36
N GLY A 296 -7.71 -3.78 1.05
CA GLY A 296 -7.32 -5.13 1.41
C GLY A 296 -7.05 -6.03 0.20
N ALA A 297 -7.85 -5.92 -0.88
CA ALA A 297 -7.68 -6.73 -2.08
C ALA A 297 -6.36 -6.38 -2.79
N SER A 298 -6.00 -5.10 -2.78
CA SER A 298 -4.77 -4.62 -3.41
C SER A 298 -3.53 -5.22 -2.74
N VAL A 299 -3.51 -5.21 -1.41
CA VAL A 299 -2.36 -5.71 -0.65
C VAL A 299 -2.35 -7.25 -0.60
N LEU A 300 -3.53 -7.89 -0.59
CA LEU A 300 -3.67 -9.33 -0.71
C LEU A 300 -3.10 -9.86 -2.04
N ALA A 301 -3.48 -9.27 -3.18
CA ALA A 301 -2.95 -9.66 -4.48
C ALA A 301 -1.42 -9.48 -4.53
N ALA A 302 -0.89 -8.38 -3.98
CA ALA A 302 0.55 -8.16 -3.87
C ALA A 302 1.25 -9.28 -3.07
N GLY A 303 0.67 -9.69 -1.94
CA GLY A 303 1.21 -10.77 -1.11
C GLY A 303 1.18 -12.13 -1.79
N ILE A 304 0.07 -12.49 -2.44
CA ILE A 304 -0.07 -13.77 -3.16
C ILE A 304 0.95 -13.87 -4.30
N LEU A 305 1.22 -12.78 -5.02
CA LEU A 305 2.18 -12.78 -6.13
C LEU A 305 3.65 -13.01 -5.70
N LEU A 306 3.95 -12.99 -4.41
CA LEU A 306 5.30 -13.21 -3.88
C LEU A 306 5.62 -14.69 -3.61
N ASP A 307 4.63 -15.50 -3.20
CA ASP A 307 4.82 -16.92 -2.85
C ASP A 307 3.78 -17.87 -3.49
N GLY A 308 2.78 -17.34 -4.20
CA GLY A 308 1.69 -18.08 -4.84
C GLY A 308 0.60 -18.55 -3.88
N ARG A 309 0.85 -18.44 -2.58
CA ARG A 309 -0.04 -18.88 -1.50
C ARG A 309 0.16 -17.98 -0.27
N LEU A 310 -0.83 -17.99 0.61
CA LEU A 310 -0.76 -17.31 1.90
C LEU A 310 -1.51 -18.12 2.94
N THR A 311 -1.10 -18.01 4.21
CA THR A 311 -1.90 -18.54 5.32
C THR A 311 -3.08 -17.62 5.61
N ARG A 312 -4.10 -18.14 6.31
CA ARG A 312 -5.25 -17.34 6.76
C ARG A 312 -4.83 -16.12 7.60
N ALA A 313 -3.80 -16.29 8.43
CA ALA A 313 -3.24 -15.21 9.23
C ALA A 313 -2.61 -14.12 8.35
N GLN A 314 -1.82 -14.51 7.35
CA GLN A 314 -1.24 -13.56 6.39
C GLN A 314 -2.33 -12.82 5.61
N VAL A 315 -3.39 -13.50 5.16
CA VAL A 315 -4.51 -12.84 4.49
C VAL A 315 -5.16 -11.78 5.38
N ALA A 316 -5.52 -12.13 6.62
CA ALA A 316 -6.10 -11.17 7.56
C ALA A 316 -5.16 -9.98 7.87
N TYR A 317 -3.85 -10.21 7.91
CA TYR A 317 -2.86 -9.14 8.03
C TYR A 317 -2.84 -8.20 6.82
N LEU A 318 -2.82 -8.77 5.61
CA LEU A 318 -2.81 -7.99 4.36
C LEU A 318 -4.11 -7.19 4.18
N GLU A 319 -5.25 -7.73 4.58
CA GLU A 319 -6.52 -6.99 4.63
C GLU A 319 -6.43 -5.78 5.56
N TYR A 320 -5.84 -5.95 6.75
CA TYR A 320 -5.63 -4.89 7.73
C TYR A 320 -4.67 -3.81 7.19
N VAL A 321 -3.52 -4.20 6.64
CA VAL A 321 -2.54 -3.25 6.09
C VAL A 321 -3.13 -2.53 4.87
N GLY A 322 -3.83 -3.24 4.00
CA GLY A 322 -4.46 -2.68 2.81
C GLY A 322 -5.52 -1.62 3.14
N PHE A 323 -6.36 -1.87 4.13
CA PHE A 323 -7.30 -0.84 4.58
C PHE A 323 -6.59 0.39 5.15
N ALA A 324 -5.54 0.20 5.97
CA ALA A 324 -4.76 1.32 6.49
C ALA A 324 -4.15 2.16 5.35
N LEU A 325 -3.54 1.52 4.35
CA LEU A 325 -2.94 2.21 3.20
C LEU A 325 -3.99 2.95 2.37
N GLN A 326 -5.17 2.36 2.14
CA GLN A 326 -6.27 3.03 1.44
C GLN A 326 -6.69 4.32 2.16
N LEU A 327 -6.84 4.29 3.49
CA LEU A 327 -7.21 5.48 4.27
C LEU A 327 -6.10 6.53 4.32
N ILE A 328 -4.83 6.11 4.27
CA ILE A 328 -3.69 7.03 4.18
C ILE A 328 -3.71 7.76 2.85
N ASP A 329 -3.91 7.05 1.74
CA ASP A 329 -4.05 7.63 0.40
C ASP A 329 -5.23 8.62 0.36
N ASP A 330 -6.42 8.22 0.82
CA ASP A 330 -7.60 9.11 0.90
C ASP A 330 -7.33 10.39 1.73
N LEU A 331 -6.55 10.28 2.83
CA LEU A 331 -6.17 11.45 3.63
C LEU A 331 -5.16 12.35 2.90
N GLN A 332 -4.23 11.76 2.13
CA GLN A 332 -3.28 12.51 1.31
C GLN A 332 -4.00 13.25 0.17
N ASP A 333 -5.06 12.66 -0.36
CA ASP A 333 -5.76 13.10 -1.58
C ASP A 333 -7.06 13.86 -1.35
N VAL A 334 -7.46 14.14 -0.08
CA VAL A 334 -8.64 14.95 0.29
C VAL A 334 -8.91 16.15 -0.64
N LYS A 335 -7.88 16.89 -1.05
CA LYS A 335 -8.06 18.05 -1.94
C LYS A 335 -8.45 17.67 -3.36
N GLU A 336 -7.83 16.63 -3.91
CA GLU A 336 -8.12 16.13 -5.24
C GLU A 336 -9.47 15.39 -5.24
N ASP A 337 -9.74 14.58 -4.22
CA ASP A 337 -11.03 13.90 -4.05
C ASP A 337 -12.19 14.89 -3.93
N MET A 338 -12.05 15.97 -3.16
CA MET A 338 -13.06 17.03 -3.12
C MET A 338 -13.26 17.70 -4.48
N LYS A 339 -12.21 17.86 -5.28
CA LYS A 339 -12.27 18.46 -6.61
C LYS A 339 -12.99 17.54 -7.61
N ASN A 340 -12.84 16.23 -7.45
CA ASN A 340 -13.47 15.21 -8.29
C ASN A 340 -14.80 14.69 -7.71
N ASN A 341 -15.28 15.28 -6.61
CA ASN A 341 -16.47 14.85 -5.87
C ASN A 341 -16.44 13.37 -5.43
N HIS A 342 -15.26 12.86 -5.09
CA HIS A 342 -15.08 11.54 -4.51
C HIS A 342 -15.43 11.57 -3.01
N ARG A 343 -16.20 10.59 -2.57
CA ARG A 343 -16.70 10.43 -1.21
C ARG A 343 -15.84 9.40 -0.46
N THR A 344 -14.83 9.91 0.23
CA THR A 344 -14.00 9.17 1.18
C THR A 344 -14.44 9.47 2.61
N ILE A 345 -13.92 8.73 3.59
CA ILE A 345 -14.21 9.01 5.02
C ILE A 345 -13.91 10.49 5.34
N PHE A 346 -12.82 11.03 4.80
CA PHE A 346 -12.36 12.38 5.08
C PHE A 346 -13.16 13.45 4.33
N THR A 347 -13.44 13.27 3.03
CA THR A 347 -14.21 14.26 2.26
C THR A 347 -15.67 14.30 2.72
N GLN A 348 -16.26 13.14 3.04
CA GLN A 348 -17.60 13.06 3.61
C GLN A 348 -17.69 13.73 4.99
N THR A 349 -16.70 13.52 5.86
CA THR A 349 -16.63 14.22 7.16
C THR A 349 -16.61 15.74 6.98
N ILE A 350 -15.87 16.25 6.01
CA ILE A 350 -15.82 17.68 5.69
C ILE A 350 -17.17 18.17 5.14
N ALA A 351 -17.80 17.41 4.25
CA ALA A 351 -19.09 17.75 3.65
C ALA A 351 -20.20 17.88 4.71
N GLU A 352 -20.12 17.09 5.79
CA GLU A 352 -21.01 17.16 6.95
C GLU A 352 -20.69 18.31 7.92
N GLY A 353 -19.72 19.16 7.60
CA GLY A 353 -19.32 20.29 8.44
C GLY A 353 -18.49 19.90 9.68
N ARG A 354 -18.01 18.65 9.75
CA ARG A 354 -17.21 18.13 10.87
C ARG A 354 -15.71 18.36 10.63
N THR A 355 -14.94 18.37 11.72
CA THR A 355 -13.46 18.44 11.65
C THR A 355 -12.87 17.07 11.35
N LEU A 356 -11.69 17.03 10.73
CA LEU A 356 -10.92 15.81 10.49
C LEU A 356 -10.24 15.23 11.76
N ASP A 357 -10.44 15.84 12.93
CA ASP A 357 -9.84 15.42 14.21
C ASP A 357 -10.12 13.93 14.48
N ALA A 358 -11.39 13.53 14.56
CA ALA A 358 -11.82 12.17 14.85
C ALA A 358 -11.31 11.15 13.82
N PRO A 359 -11.58 11.27 12.49
CA PRO A 359 -11.14 10.26 11.53
C PRO A 359 -9.61 10.16 11.44
N THR A 360 -8.87 11.26 11.64
CA THR A 360 -7.39 11.20 11.67
C THR A 360 -6.89 10.49 12.92
N ALA A 361 -7.50 10.76 14.07
CA ALA A 361 -7.16 10.07 15.32
C ALA A 361 -7.44 8.57 15.22
N HIS A 362 -8.59 8.23 14.65
CA HIS A 362 -9.02 6.86 14.43
C HIS A 362 -8.05 6.10 13.50
N LEU A 363 -7.66 6.71 12.36
CA LEU A 363 -6.63 6.15 11.48
C LEU A 363 -5.29 5.94 12.20
N MET A 364 -4.87 6.91 13.04
CA MET A 364 -3.65 6.74 13.83
C MET A 364 -3.76 5.61 14.85
N GLN A 365 -4.90 5.43 15.52
CA GLN A 365 -5.14 4.28 16.40
C GLN A 365 -5.03 2.98 15.62
N PHE A 366 -5.67 2.93 14.45
CA PHE A 366 -5.68 1.76 13.59
C PHE A 366 -4.27 1.35 13.17
N CYS A 367 -3.46 2.26 12.63
CA CYS A 367 -2.06 1.98 12.25
C CYS A 367 -1.15 1.60 13.43
N TYR A 368 -1.50 1.97 14.66
CA TYR A 368 -0.68 1.69 15.85
C TYR A 368 -1.19 0.56 16.71
N TYR A 369 -2.27 -0.12 16.30
CA TYR A 369 -2.81 -1.23 17.03
C TYR A 369 -1.78 -2.37 17.09
N ALA A 370 -1.00 -2.36 18.17
CA ALA A 370 0.22 -3.15 18.32
C ALA A 370 -0.02 -4.64 18.17
N SER A 371 -1.19 -5.10 18.65
CA SER A 371 -1.59 -6.49 18.58
C SER A 371 -2.18 -6.89 17.23
N ALA A 372 -2.26 -6.01 16.22
CA ALA A 372 -2.54 -6.46 14.86
C ALA A 372 -1.40 -7.40 14.43
N TYR A 373 -0.16 -6.91 14.37
CA TYR A 373 0.99 -7.71 13.94
C TYR A 373 1.32 -8.89 14.87
N GLU A 374 1.24 -8.67 16.19
CA GLU A 374 1.57 -9.73 17.17
C GLU A 374 0.61 -10.93 17.10
N LYS A 375 -0.59 -10.77 16.50
CA LYS A 375 -1.52 -11.87 16.23
C LYS A 375 -1.20 -12.66 14.95
N PHE A 376 -0.30 -12.14 14.11
CA PHE A 376 0.12 -12.74 12.84
C PHE A 376 1.53 -13.33 12.90
N SER A 377 2.34 -12.93 13.89
CA SER A 377 3.64 -13.53 14.16
C SER A 377 3.48 -14.72 15.11
N ASP A 378 3.90 -15.92 14.70
CA ASP A 378 3.93 -17.13 15.53
C ASP A 378 4.87 -17.07 16.75
N ASP A 379 5.53 -15.93 16.97
CA ASP A 379 6.40 -15.72 18.12
C ASP A 379 5.59 -15.62 19.42
N GLN A 380 5.28 -16.80 19.99
CA GLN A 380 4.85 -16.99 21.39
C GLN A 380 5.94 -16.61 22.41
N HIS A 381 6.96 -15.85 22.01
CA HIS A 381 8.00 -15.38 22.90
C HIS A 381 7.43 -14.35 23.87
N THR A 382 7.45 -14.72 25.14
CA THR A 382 7.06 -13.91 26.29
C THR A 382 7.80 -12.57 26.27
N VAL A 383 7.11 -11.53 26.74
CA VAL A 383 7.55 -10.13 26.71
C VAL A 383 8.96 -9.91 27.31
N SER A 384 9.45 -10.82 28.15
CA SER A 384 10.77 -10.72 28.80
C SER A 384 11.98 -10.99 27.89
N ASP A 385 11.84 -11.76 26.80
CA ASP A 385 12.97 -12.05 25.88
C ASP A 385 13.04 -11.06 24.70
N ARG A 386 12.01 -10.23 24.50
CA ARG A 386 11.86 -9.31 23.35
C ARG A 386 12.81 -8.11 23.37
N GLU A 387 13.44 -7.77 24.49
CA GLU A 387 14.36 -6.61 24.56
C GLU A 387 15.70 -6.88 23.84
N THR A 388 16.08 -8.14 23.64
CA THR A 388 17.46 -8.48 23.22
C THR A 388 17.60 -8.79 21.72
N HIS A 389 16.55 -9.29 21.05
CA HIS A 389 16.58 -9.60 19.61
C HIS A 389 15.22 -9.35 18.92
N LEU A 390 15.07 -8.23 18.21
CA LEU A 390 13.95 -8.05 17.27
C LEU A 390 14.21 -8.90 16.02
N THR A 391 13.31 -9.83 15.66
CA THR A 391 13.41 -10.50 14.35
C THR A 391 13.28 -9.47 13.22
N LEU A 392 13.90 -9.72 12.06
CA LEU A 392 13.82 -8.83 10.88
C LEU A 392 12.36 -8.47 10.55
N ALA A 393 11.46 -9.44 10.67
CA ALA A 393 10.04 -9.27 10.41
C ALA A 393 9.39 -8.23 11.35
N HIS A 394 9.65 -8.32 12.66
CA HIS A 394 9.21 -7.31 13.63
C HIS A 394 9.80 -5.94 13.32
N TYR A 395 11.07 -5.89 12.92
CA TYR A 395 11.75 -4.65 12.57
C TYR A 395 11.10 -3.95 11.37
N VAL A 396 10.87 -4.68 10.28
CA VAL A 396 10.23 -4.17 9.05
C VAL A 396 8.81 -3.71 9.32
N GLN A 397 8.04 -4.46 10.13
CA GLN A 397 6.70 -4.05 10.54
C GLN A 397 6.71 -2.68 11.24
N VAL A 398 7.59 -2.51 12.23
CA VAL A 398 7.68 -1.24 12.97
C VAL A 398 8.03 -0.10 12.01
N LEU A 399 8.96 -0.31 11.08
CA LEU A 399 9.30 0.68 10.07
C LEU A 399 8.11 1.06 9.19
N MET A 400 7.35 0.08 8.69
CA MET A 400 6.18 0.33 7.85
C MET A 400 5.13 1.14 8.59
N MET A 401 4.78 0.76 9.82
CA MET A 401 3.79 1.49 10.62
C MET A 401 4.25 2.91 10.94
N MET A 402 5.54 3.10 11.26
CA MET A 402 6.07 4.43 11.51
C MET A 402 6.09 5.29 10.25
N PHE A 403 6.38 4.69 9.09
CA PHE A 403 6.31 5.38 7.81
C PHE A 403 4.87 5.85 7.52
N SER A 404 3.88 4.98 7.68
CA SER A 404 2.45 5.30 7.57
C SER A 404 2.06 6.52 8.41
N VAL A 405 2.56 6.61 9.63
CA VAL A 405 2.23 7.69 10.57
C VAL A 405 2.88 8.99 10.15
N ILE A 406 4.10 8.93 9.62
CA ILE A 406 4.75 10.09 9.04
C ILE A 406 3.96 10.61 7.83
N LEU A 407 3.39 9.73 7.00
CA LEU A 407 2.50 10.12 5.89
C LEU A 407 1.23 10.79 6.40
N ILE A 408 0.57 10.24 7.42
CA ILE A 408 -0.60 10.85 8.07
C ILE A 408 -0.27 12.27 8.59
N LEU A 409 0.86 12.41 9.29
CA LEU A 409 1.31 13.71 9.82
C LEU A 409 1.64 14.72 8.70
N GLU A 410 2.23 14.26 7.60
CA GLU A 410 2.48 15.08 6.42
C GLU A 410 1.16 15.53 5.78
N ALA A 411 0.21 14.63 5.56
CA ALA A 411 -1.10 14.93 5.01
C ALA A 411 -1.85 15.95 5.88
N ALA A 412 -1.98 15.68 7.18
CA ALA A 412 -2.62 16.57 8.14
C ALA A 412 -1.99 17.97 8.17
N SER A 413 -0.66 18.06 7.98
CA SER A 413 0.03 19.36 7.93
C SER A 413 -0.39 20.25 6.75
N ARG A 414 -0.81 19.64 5.63
CA ARG A 414 -1.33 20.32 4.42
C ARG A 414 -2.83 20.63 4.50
N LEU A 415 -3.53 19.99 5.44
CA LEU A 415 -4.98 20.07 5.66
C LEU A 415 -5.39 20.87 6.91
N ARG A 416 -4.46 21.66 7.49
CA ARG A 416 -4.66 22.44 8.73
C ARG A 416 -6.02 23.13 8.90
N LYS A 417 -6.63 23.64 7.82
CA LYS A 417 -7.92 24.36 7.89
C LYS A 417 -9.11 23.47 8.29
N TYR A 418 -8.98 22.14 8.17
CA TYR A 418 -10.03 21.17 8.49
C TYR A 418 -9.89 20.55 9.89
N TYR A 419 -8.91 21.00 10.69
CA TYR A 419 -8.67 20.51 12.04
C TYR A 419 -8.97 21.58 13.09
N SER A 420 -9.39 21.15 14.28
CA SER A 420 -9.48 22.07 15.41
C SER A 420 -8.09 22.56 15.83
N LYS A 421 -8.02 23.78 16.38
CA LYS A 421 -6.77 24.35 16.90
C LYS A 421 -6.18 23.50 18.03
N LYS A 422 -7.02 22.84 18.83
CA LYS A 422 -6.61 21.99 19.96
C LYS A 422 -5.96 20.71 19.42
N PHE A 423 -6.67 19.97 18.59
CA PHE A 423 -6.19 18.72 18.01
C PHE A 423 -4.91 18.91 17.20
N TYR A 424 -4.84 19.95 16.35
CA TYR A 424 -3.64 20.21 15.54
C TYR A 424 -2.39 20.48 16.40
N ARG A 425 -2.55 21.04 17.61
CA ARG A 425 -1.43 21.22 18.56
C ARG A 425 -1.01 19.88 19.19
N GLU A 426 -1.97 19.05 19.55
CA GLU A 426 -1.71 17.71 20.09
C GLU A 426 -1.03 16.83 19.04
N LEU A 427 -1.55 16.79 17.82
CA LEU A 427 -0.94 16.10 16.68
C LEU A 427 0.49 16.60 16.41
N SER A 428 0.70 17.92 16.45
CA SER A 428 2.03 18.50 16.30
C SER A 428 2.99 18.09 17.41
N SER A 429 2.50 17.69 18.59
CA SER A 429 3.36 17.21 19.69
C SER A 429 3.76 15.75 19.51
N LEU A 430 2.96 14.95 18.80
CA LEU A 430 3.29 13.57 18.46
C LEU A 430 4.30 13.47 17.32
N SER A 431 4.39 14.51 16.49
CA SER A 431 5.30 14.52 15.36
C SER A 431 6.77 14.72 15.77
N PRO A 432 7.70 13.87 15.26
CA PRO A 432 9.14 14.05 15.49
C PRO A 432 9.70 15.32 14.84
N LEU A 433 9.00 15.86 13.84
CA LEU A 433 9.31 17.10 13.15
C LEU A 433 8.18 18.10 13.37
N SER A 434 8.43 19.39 13.16
CA SER A 434 7.28 20.32 13.19
C SER A 434 6.41 20.11 11.95
N LEU A 435 5.09 20.20 12.11
CA LEU A 435 4.14 20.08 10.98
C LEU A 435 4.42 21.11 9.88
N HIS A 436 4.99 22.27 10.21
CA HIS A 436 5.43 23.25 9.20
C HIS A 436 6.49 22.67 8.24
N HIS A 437 7.45 21.88 8.75
CA HIS A 437 8.45 21.25 7.88
C HIS A 437 7.85 20.09 7.08
N LEU A 438 6.98 19.29 7.70
CA LEU A 438 6.32 18.17 7.02
C LEU A 438 5.47 18.63 5.83
N ARG A 439 4.85 19.81 5.92
CA ARG A 439 4.04 20.39 4.84
C ARG A 439 4.75 20.42 3.47
N PHE A 440 6.06 20.63 3.48
CA PHE A 440 6.91 20.75 2.28
C PHE A 440 7.90 19.60 2.14
N ALA A 441 7.68 18.49 2.85
CA ALA A 441 8.63 17.38 2.87
C ALA A 441 8.54 16.52 1.61
N HIS A 442 7.34 16.26 1.10
CA HIS A 442 7.07 15.36 -0.02
C HIS A 442 7.79 14.01 0.16
N ILE A 443 7.52 13.32 1.28
CA ILE A 443 8.38 12.25 1.79
C ILE A 443 8.51 11.10 0.79
N GLU A 444 7.41 10.60 0.25
CA GLU A 444 7.43 9.53 -0.75
C GLU A 444 8.15 9.93 -2.03
N LYS A 445 7.89 11.14 -2.56
CA LYS A 445 8.59 11.63 -3.77
C LYS A 445 10.09 11.80 -3.53
N ARG A 446 10.51 12.23 -2.34
CA ARG A 446 11.93 12.30 -1.97
C ARG A 446 12.54 10.92 -1.84
N LEU A 447 11.83 9.98 -1.24
CA LEU A 447 12.22 8.59 -1.15
C LEU A 447 12.45 8.00 -2.55
N TRP A 448 11.43 8.07 -3.41
CA TRP A 448 11.49 7.64 -4.81
C TRP A 448 12.68 8.20 -5.57
N ASN A 449 12.89 9.52 -5.46
CA ASN A 449 14.00 10.18 -6.13
C ASN A 449 15.37 9.73 -5.62
N THR A 450 15.44 9.25 -4.38
CA THR A 450 16.67 8.79 -3.76
C THR A 450 16.95 7.35 -4.15
N THR A 451 15.94 6.49 -4.15
CA THR A 451 16.09 5.06 -4.44
C THR A 451 16.43 4.81 -5.91
N ARG A 452 15.76 5.51 -6.83
CA ARG A 452 15.97 5.36 -8.28
C ARG A 452 17.30 5.89 -8.82
N LYS A 453 18.04 6.70 -8.04
CA LYS A 453 19.28 7.36 -8.48
C LYS A 453 20.56 6.59 -8.14
N HIS A 454 20.46 5.51 -7.37
CA HIS A 454 21.64 4.77 -6.99
C HIS A 454 22.12 3.92 -8.17
N ARG A 455 23.26 4.29 -8.77
CA ARG A 455 24.00 3.36 -9.62
C ARG A 455 24.52 2.26 -8.71
N VAL A 456 24.15 1.01 -8.99
CA VAL A 456 24.86 -0.16 -8.45
C VAL A 456 26.29 -0.01 -8.96
N GLY A 457 27.21 0.25 -8.03
CA GLY A 457 28.62 0.48 -8.31
C GLY A 457 29.41 -0.79 -8.11
#